data_AF-A0A837I1N7-F1
#
_entry.id   AF-A0A837I1N7-F1
#
_cell.length_a   1.000
_cell.length_b   1.000
_cell.length_c   1.000
_cell.angle_alpha   90.00
_cell.angle_beta   90.00
_cell.angle_gamma   90.00
#
_symmetry.space_group_name_H-M   'P 1'
#
loop_
_entity.id
_entity.type
_entity.pdbx_description
1 polymer ?
#
loop_
_entity_poly.entity_id
_entity_poly.type
_entity_poly.pdbx_seq_one_letter_code
_entity_poly.pdbx_strand_id
1 'polypeptide(L)'
;MRYYILTTVKFANECIEFKKYGSTNSNWLANINVGDIIFISQFNFKSQNIYGPFKVTMPLFYDKKIIFPSQKYYYRIKIEYDKLQYINETDLYLNGIDSEKRNFAFKLICLLQQNKHLHSICLNKQEGEFILDTIKNYGDNSGSINNKDYIPEYDKLKVDQSFIADKNKLYKKLFFSSESDLETFIIFCLKNQKNITYTSLNNILNIYSGNDLNNSTIYNQFIFGNAYPSDIVILNKNNINILELKKTGLKKDMISTIEKEIIKYCTYSLYSDRLGTNQTQINFFLIVLKDENNISLKKYLEDYFQKNINKTSNFKKYNFMIIEYYIENQNLLFRKT
;
A
#
# COMPACT_ATOMS: atom_id res chain seq x y z
N MET A 1 -8.04 0.46 -12.78
CA MET A 1 -7.04 -0.60 -12.94
C MET A 1 -5.72 -0.10 -12.41
N ARG A 2 -5.12 -0.83 -11.47
CA ARG A 2 -3.81 -0.59 -10.86
C ARG A 2 -2.88 -1.77 -11.09
N TYR A 3 -1.61 -1.55 -10.80
CA TYR A 3 -0.55 -2.54 -10.96
C TYR A 3 0.11 -2.84 -9.61
N TYR A 4 0.47 -4.10 -9.37
CA TYR A 4 1.14 -4.52 -8.15
C TYR A 4 2.22 -5.55 -8.44
N ILE A 5 3.31 -5.49 -7.68
CA ILE A 5 4.25 -6.61 -7.53
C ILE A 5 3.98 -7.26 -6.18
N LEU A 6 3.63 -8.54 -6.20
CA LEU A 6 3.44 -9.35 -5.01
C LEU A 6 4.66 -10.26 -4.84
N THR A 7 5.35 -10.14 -3.72
CA THR A 7 6.62 -10.85 -3.53
C THR A 7 6.40 -12.18 -2.84
N THR A 8 7.27 -13.15 -3.13
CA THR A 8 7.34 -14.42 -2.40
C THR A 8 8.75 -14.97 -2.44
N VAL A 9 9.14 -15.72 -1.41
CA VAL A 9 10.46 -16.38 -1.38
C VAL A 9 10.40 -17.83 -1.85
N LYS A 10 9.23 -18.47 -1.78
CA LYS A 10 9.10 -19.93 -1.93
C LYS A 10 7.82 -20.40 -2.59
N PHE A 11 6.79 -19.56 -2.69
CA PHE A 11 5.43 -20.02 -2.97
C PHE A 11 4.88 -19.54 -4.32
N ALA A 12 5.72 -19.20 -5.30
CA ALA A 12 5.20 -18.78 -6.60
C ALA A 12 4.43 -19.90 -7.28
N ASN A 13 4.92 -21.14 -7.21
CA ASN A 13 4.27 -22.32 -7.78
C ASN A 13 2.88 -22.54 -7.18
N GLU A 14 2.76 -22.51 -5.85
CA GLU A 14 1.47 -22.63 -5.17
C GLU A 14 0.53 -21.48 -5.56
N CYS A 15 1.05 -20.25 -5.67
CA CYS A 15 0.21 -19.13 -6.08
C CYS A 15 -0.36 -19.33 -7.48
N ILE A 16 0.45 -19.89 -8.39
CA ILE A 16 0.07 -20.17 -9.79
C ILE A 16 -0.87 -21.39 -9.87
N GLU A 17 -0.49 -22.53 -9.28
CA GLU A 17 -1.28 -23.77 -9.27
C GLU A 17 -2.69 -23.57 -8.71
N PHE A 18 -2.79 -22.81 -7.60
CA PHE A 18 -4.06 -22.55 -6.96
C PHE A 18 -4.75 -21.31 -7.52
N LYS A 19 -4.07 -20.47 -8.31
CA LYS A 19 -4.57 -19.18 -8.81
C LYS A 19 -4.94 -18.18 -7.70
N LYS A 20 -4.20 -18.21 -6.59
CA LYS A 20 -4.41 -17.34 -5.42
C LYS A 20 -3.08 -16.78 -4.95
N TYR A 21 -3.05 -15.51 -4.56
CA TYR A 21 -1.95 -14.98 -3.74
C TYR A 21 -2.42 -14.81 -2.31
N GLY A 22 -1.55 -15.11 -1.33
CA GLY A 22 -1.88 -15.06 0.09
C GLY A 22 -0.92 -14.21 0.92
N SER A 23 -1.44 -13.57 1.96
CA SER A 23 -0.70 -12.79 2.95
C SER A 23 -1.06 -13.16 4.40
N THR A 24 -0.18 -12.81 5.35
CA THR A 24 -0.47 -12.91 6.79
C THR A 24 -1.32 -11.74 7.30
N ASN A 25 -1.16 -10.56 6.70
CA ASN A 25 -1.88 -9.35 7.07
C ASN A 25 -2.81 -8.90 5.94
N SER A 26 -3.98 -8.38 6.31
CA SER A 26 -4.99 -7.91 5.36
C SER A 26 -4.58 -6.66 4.61
N ASN A 27 -3.84 -5.74 5.26
CA ASN A 27 -3.49 -4.45 4.67
C ASN A 27 -2.72 -4.60 3.35
N TRP A 28 -1.81 -5.56 3.25
CA TRP A 28 -1.03 -5.80 2.03
C TRP A 28 -1.88 -6.08 0.78
N LEU A 29 -3.12 -6.56 0.93
CA LEU A 29 -4.02 -6.87 -0.17
C LEU A 29 -5.31 -6.02 -0.17
N ALA A 30 -5.50 -5.15 0.83
CA ALA A 30 -6.76 -4.45 1.07
C ALA A 30 -7.19 -3.53 -0.08
N ASN A 31 -6.22 -2.91 -0.77
CA ASN A 31 -6.50 -1.95 -1.84
C ASN A 31 -6.52 -2.57 -3.24
N ILE A 32 -6.29 -3.88 -3.37
CA ILE A 32 -6.36 -4.62 -4.64
C ILE A 32 -7.82 -4.94 -4.96
N ASN A 33 -8.26 -4.63 -6.18
CA ASN A 33 -9.63 -4.79 -6.63
C ASN A 33 -9.73 -5.69 -7.86
N VAL A 34 -10.95 -6.13 -8.17
CA VAL A 34 -11.24 -6.86 -9.41
C VAL A 34 -10.80 -6.03 -10.61
N GLY A 35 -10.10 -6.68 -11.54
CA GLY A 35 -9.58 -6.06 -12.75
C GLY A 35 -8.22 -5.39 -12.59
N ASP A 36 -7.65 -5.29 -11.38
CA ASP A 36 -6.26 -4.90 -11.21
C ASP A 36 -5.32 -5.99 -11.77
N ILE A 37 -4.13 -5.55 -12.20
CA ILE A 37 -3.09 -6.43 -12.73
C ILE A 37 -2.01 -6.61 -11.67
N ILE A 38 -1.61 -7.86 -11.45
CA ILE A 38 -0.52 -8.19 -10.54
C ILE A 38 0.57 -8.98 -11.26
N PHE A 39 1.76 -8.91 -10.69
CA PHE A 39 2.88 -9.77 -11.02
C PHE A 39 3.37 -10.45 -9.74
N ILE A 40 3.80 -11.70 -9.84
CA ILE A 40 4.37 -12.42 -8.70
C ILE A 40 5.89 -12.41 -8.88
N SER A 41 6.60 -11.72 -8.00
CA SER A 41 8.06 -11.72 -7.99
C SER A 41 8.57 -12.74 -6.98
N GLN A 42 9.30 -13.76 -7.46
CA GLN A 42 9.93 -14.75 -6.60
C GLN A 42 11.39 -14.40 -6.36
N PHE A 43 11.75 -14.11 -5.11
CA PHE A 43 13.13 -13.88 -4.70
C PHE A 43 13.67 -15.10 -3.96
N ASN A 44 14.40 -15.96 -4.67
CA ASN A 44 15.14 -17.04 -4.02
C ASN A 44 16.58 -17.11 -4.53
N PHE A 45 17.37 -18.02 -3.97
CA PHE A 45 18.79 -18.17 -4.31
C PHE A 45 19.03 -18.72 -5.72
N LYS A 46 17.99 -19.27 -6.37
CA LYS A 46 18.08 -19.88 -7.71
C LYS A 46 17.58 -18.94 -8.81
N SER A 47 16.55 -18.15 -8.54
CA SER A 47 15.93 -17.27 -9.53
C SER A 47 15.29 -16.03 -8.92
N GLN A 48 15.21 -15.00 -9.76
CA GLN A 48 14.53 -13.72 -9.52
C GLN A 48 13.53 -13.51 -10.64
N ASN A 49 12.57 -14.43 -10.73
CA ASN A 49 11.59 -14.44 -11.80
C ASN A 49 10.38 -13.60 -11.41
N ILE A 50 9.86 -12.87 -12.38
CA ILE A 50 8.60 -12.14 -12.30
C ILE A 50 7.60 -12.87 -13.19
N TYR A 51 6.59 -13.47 -12.57
CA TYR A 51 5.53 -14.21 -13.24
C TYR A 51 4.32 -13.29 -13.49
N GLY A 52 3.64 -13.50 -14.61
CA GLY A 52 2.39 -12.83 -14.94
C GLY A 52 2.31 -12.44 -16.43
N PRO A 53 1.48 -11.44 -16.78
CA PRO A 53 0.56 -10.75 -15.88
C PRO A 53 -0.58 -11.64 -15.38
N PHE A 54 -1.06 -11.38 -14.17
CA PHE A 54 -2.31 -11.95 -13.67
C PHE A 54 -3.36 -10.88 -13.47
N LYS A 55 -4.61 -11.17 -13.83
CA LYS A 55 -5.76 -10.32 -13.57
C LYS A 55 -6.48 -10.76 -12.30
N VAL A 56 -6.77 -9.82 -11.40
CA VAL A 56 -7.52 -10.10 -10.18
C VAL A 56 -8.99 -10.32 -10.51
N THR A 57 -9.53 -11.47 -10.11
CA THR A 57 -10.94 -11.83 -10.33
C THR A 57 -11.76 -11.86 -9.05
N MET A 58 -11.10 -11.91 -7.89
CA MET A 58 -11.73 -11.79 -6.58
C MET A 58 -10.81 -10.99 -5.65
N PRO A 59 -11.31 -9.91 -5.04
CA PRO A 59 -10.52 -9.09 -4.15
C PRO A 59 -10.41 -9.79 -2.78
N LEU A 60 -9.83 -9.09 -1.79
CA LEU A 60 -9.47 -9.67 -0.49
C LEU A 60 -10.59 -10.52 0.15
N PHE A 61 -10.26 -11.76 0.48
CA PHE A 61 -11.08 -12.70 1.24
C PHE A 61 -10.24 -13.46 2.27
N TYR A 62 -10.89 -14.11 3.23
CA TYR A 62 -10.25 -14.87 4.30
C TYR A 62 -10.62 -16.34 4.23
N ASP A 63 -9.65 -17.20 3.92
CA ASP A 63 -9.85 -18.63 3.73
C ASP A 63 -8.79 -19.45 4.48
N LYS A 64 -9.25 -20.35 5.36
CA LYS A 64 -8.39 -21.21 6.19
C LYS A 64 -7.92 -22.48 5.49
N LYS A 65 -8.40 -22.79 4.28
CA LYS A 65 -7.95 -23.97 3.52
C LYS A 65 -6.45 -23.92 3.31
N ILE A 66 -5.74 -25.00 3.63
CA ILE A 66 -4.28 -25.06 3.53
C ILE A 66 -3.89 -25.27 2.07
N ILE A 67 -3.29 -24.25 1.45
CA ILE A 67 -2.72 -24.31 0.10
C ILE A 67 -1.24 -23.92 0.05
N PHE A 68 -0.74 -23.28 1.12
CA PHE A 68 0.66 -22.96 1.31
C PHE A 68 1.22 -23.84 2.43
N PRO A 69 2.20 -24.73 2.14
CA PRO A 69 2.80 -25.59 3.15
C PRO A 69 3.36 -24.76 4.33
N SER A 70 2.95 -25.11 5.54
CA SER A 70 3.46 -24.53 6.80
C SER A 70 3.26 -23.02 6.98
N GLN A 71 2.45 -22.36 6.16
CA GLN A 71 2.19 -20.91 6.25
C GLN A 71 0.70 -20.57 6.35
N LYS A 72 0.36 -19.66 7.26
CA LYS A 72 -1.02 -19.22 7.53
C LYS A 72 -1.39 -17.99 6.71
N TYR A 73 -1.24 -18.09 5.40
CA TYR A 73 -1.64 -17.02 4.47
C TYR A 73 -3.13 -17.12 4.15
N TYR A 74 -3.95 -16.75 5.14
CA TYR A 74 -5.41 -16.87 5.06
C TYR A 74 -6.06 -15.68 4.37
N TYR A 75 -5.43 -14.51 4.38
CA TYR A 75 -5.86 -13.38 3.58
C TYR A 75 -5.43 -13.59 2.13
N ARG A 76 -6.37 -13.62 1.20
CA ARG A 76 -6.10 -14.01 -0.20
C ARG A 76 -6.83 -13.13 -1.20
N ILE A 77 -6.30 -13.13 -2.42
CA ILE A 77 -6.98 -12.67 -3.63
C ILE A 77 -7.03 -13.82 -4.65
N LYS A 78 -8.04 -13.84 -5.53
CA LYS A 78 -8.07 -14.76 -6.68
C LYS A 78 -7.54 -14.04 -7.90
N ILE A 79 -6.68 -14.72 -8.63
CA ILE A 79 -6.01 -14.21 -9.81
C ILE A 79 -6.23 -15.17 -10.98
N GLU A 80 -6.25 -14.67 -12.20
CA GLU A 80 -6.38 -15.48 -13.41
C GLU A 80 -5.32 -15.04 -14.42
N TYR A 81 -4.96 -15.94 -15.33
CA TYR A 81 -4.04 -15.68 -16.43
C TYR A 81 -4.50 -16.50 -17.65
N ASP A 82 -4.35 -15.93 -18.83
CA ASP A 82 -4.66 -16.63 -20.09
C ASP A 82 -3.47 -17.50 -20.52
N LYS A 83 -2.27 -16.91 -20.50
CA LYS A 83 -1.00 -17.57 -20.79
C LYS A 83 0.00 -17.22 -19.70
N LEU A 84 0.56 -18.23 -19.05
CA LEU A 84 1.55 -17.99 -18.02
C LEU A 84 2.90 -17.68 -18.65
N GLN A 85 3.34 -16.45 -18.47
CA GLN A 85 4.67 -16.01 -18.86
C GLN A 85 5.49 -15.65 -17.62
N TYR A 86 6.80 -15.67 -17.78
CA TYR A 86 7.71 -15.10 -16.81
C TYR A 86 8.87 -14.40 -17.51
N ILE A 87 9.46 -13.45 -16.82
CA ILE A 87 10.74 -12.83 -17.18
C ILE A 87 11.70 -13.00 -16.01
N ASN A 88 12.99 -12.99 -16.30
CA ASN A 88 14.02 -12.72 -15.30
C ASN A 88 14.07 -11.20 -15.02
N GLU A 89 14.45 -10.81 -13.81
CA GLU A 89 14.74 -9.40 -13.51
C GLU A 89 15.75 -8.76 -14.50
N THR A 90 16.72 -9.52 -15.01
CA THR A 90 17.66 -9.03 -16.04
C THR A 90 16.97 -8.55 -17.32
N ASP A 91 15.80 -9.10 -17.64
CA ASP A 91 15.07 -8.74 -18.85
C ASP A 91 14.45 -7.34 -18.73
N LEU A 92 14.14 -6.89 -17.51
CA LEU A 92 13.75 -5.49 -17.26
C LEU A 92 14.87 -4.54 -17.67
N TYR A 93 16.13 -4.92 -17.40
CA TYR A 93 17.29 -4.12 -17.77
C TYR A 93 17.51 -4.12 -19.29
N LEU A 94 17.38 -5.29 -19.95
CA LEU A 94 17.46 -5.41 -21.41
C LEU A 94 16.39 -4.58 -22.11
N ASN A 95 15.13 -4.69 -21.69
CA ASN A 95 14.05 -3.85 -22.20
C ASN A 95 14.34 -2.36 -21.98
N GLY A 96 14.99 -2.02 -20.86
CA GLY A 96 15.43 -0.65 -20.58
C GLY A 96 16.47 -0.14 -21.58
N ILE A 97 17.37 -0.99 -22.05
CA ILE A 97 18.33 -0.64 -23.11
C ILE A 97 17.59 -0.46 -24.44
N ASP A 98 16.80 -1.46 -24.84
CA ASP A 98 16.15 -1.50 -26.16
C ASP A 98 15.08 -0.40 -26.34
N SER A 99 14.48 0.07 -25.24
CA SER A 99 13.51 1.17 -25.23
C SER A 99 14.10 2.54 -24.85
N GLU A 100 15.42 2.67 -24.76
CA GLU A 100 16.13 3.90 -24.33
C GLU A 100 15.71 4.43 -22.95
N LYS A 101 15.19 3.55 -22.08
CA LYS A 101 14.70 3.83 -20.71
C LYS A 101 15.58 3.22 -19.62
N ARG A 102 16.89 3.07 -19.87
CA ARG A 102 17.84 2.39 -18.97
C ARG A 102 17.78 2.89 -17.52
N ASN A 103 17.74 4.21 -17.32
CA ASN A 103 17.66 4.80 -15.98
C ASN A 103 16.35 4.44 -15.25
N PHE A 104 15.24 4.37 -15.99
CA PHE A 104 13.96 3.96 -15.44
C PHE A 104 13.98 2.48 -15.04
N ALA A 105 14.48 1.61 -15.93
CA ALA A 105 14.64 0.19 -15.63
C ALA A 105 15.51 -0.06 -14.39
N PHE A 106 16.64 0.63 -14.28
CA PHE A 106 17.52 0.55 -13.11
C PHE A 106 16.79 0.95 -11.81
N LYS A 107 16.04 2.06 -11.82
CA LYS A 107 15.25 2.50 -10.66
C LYS A 107 14.17 1.49 -10.27
N LEU A 108 13.46 0.93 -11.25
CA LEU A 108 12.45 -0.11 -11.02
C LEU A 108 13.09 -1.36 -10.41
N ILE A 109 14.21 -1.84 -10.95
CA ILE A 109 14.94 -2.99 -10.39
C ILE A 109 15.36 -2.71 -8.94
N CYS A 110 15.93 -1.53 -8.66
CA CYS A 110 16.28 -1.13 -7.29
C CYS A 110 15.07 -1.10 -6.35
N LEU A 111 13.93 -0.59 -6.81
CA LEU A 111 12.67 -0.60 -6.06
C LEU A 111 12.26 -2.04 -5.71
N LEU A 112 12.31 -2.98 -6.65
CA LEU A 112 11.93 -4.37 -6.37
C LEU A 112 12.92 -5.06 -5.41
N GLN A 113 14.22 -4.91 -5.64
CA GLN A 113 15.27 -5.56 -4.85
C GLN A 113 15.32 -5.07 -3.39
N GLN A 114 15.23 -3.75 -3.18
CA GLN A 114 15.28 -3.17 -1.83
C GLN A 114 14.05 -3.53 -1.00
N ASN A 115 12.93 -3.85 -1.65
CA ASN A 115 11.64 -4.10 -1.00
C ASN A 115 11.15 -5.53 -1.11
N LYS A 116 12.02 -6.50 -1.43
CA LYS A 116 11.70 -7.94 -1.50
C LYS A 116 11.13 -8.56 -0.22
N HIS A 117 11.22 -7.85 0.90
CA HIS A 117 10.66 -8.25 2.19
C HIS A 117 9.18 -7.84 2.35
N LEU A 118 8.67 -6.93 1.51
CA LEU A 118 7.27 -6.51 1.51
C LEU A 118 6.44 -7.46 0.64
N HIS A 119 5.29 -7.91 1.13
CA HIS A 119 4.41 -8.81 0.38
C HIS A 119 3.73 -8.16 -0.84
N SER A 120 3.56 -6.84 -0.81
CA SER A 120 2.82 -6.11 -1.84
C SER A 120 3.46 -4.75 -2.05
N ILE A 121 3.82 -4.46 -3.28
CA ILE A 121 4.36 -3.18 -3.73
C ILE A 121 3.37 -2.64 -4.76
N CYS A 122 2.71 -1.54 -4.45
CA CYS A 122 1.87 -0.87 -5.43
C CYS A 122 2.76 -0.15 -6.46
N LEU A 123 2.48 -0.36 -7.73
CA LEU A 123 3.17 0.25 -8.85
C LEU A 123 2.36 1.42 -9.40
N ASN A 124 3.05 2.47 -9.84
CA ASN A 124 2.41 3.47 -10.69
C ASN A 124 2.15 2.89 -12.10
N LYS A 125 1.41 3.64 -12.91
CA LYS A 125 1.02 3.19 -14.25
C LYS A 125 2.23 2.89 -15.14
N GLN A 126 3.24 3.77 -15.14
CA GLN A 126 4.44 3.61 -15.97
C GLN A 126 5.26 2.37 -15.57
N GLU A 127 5.40 2.12 -14.27
CA GLU A 127 6.09 0.93 -13.74
C GLU A 127 5.37 -0.35 -14.15
N GLY A 128 4.04 -0.39 -14.01
CA GLY A 128 3.24 -1.55 -14.41
C GLY A 128 3.27 -1.82 -15.92
N GLU A 129 3.13 -0.78 -16.74
CA GLU A 129 3.20 -0.86 -18.20
C GLU A 129 4.59 -1.31 -18.67
N PHE A 130 5.66 -0.85 -18.04
CA PHE A 130 7.01 -1.27 -18.39
C PHE A 130 7.25 -2.77 -18.14
N ILE A 131 6.71 -3.33 -17.04
CA ILE A 131 6.80 -4.76 -16.77
C ILE A 131 5.96 -5.55 -17.78
N LEU A 132 4.76 -5.08 -18.12
CA LEU A 132 3.93 -5.69 -19.18
C LEU A 132 4.66 -5.75 -20.52
N ASP A 133 5.25 -4.64 -20.94
CA ASP A 133 6.00 -4.56 -22.20
C ASP A 133 7.20 -5.49 -22.17
N THR A 134 7.90 -5.59 -21.04
CA THR A 134 9.01 -6.53 -20.87
C THR A 134 8.55 -7.99 -21.04
N ILE A 135 7.44 -8.38 -20.40
CA ILE A 135 6.88 -9.73 -20.55
C ILE A 135 6.44 -10.00 -21.99
N LYS A 136 5.89 -9.01 -22.69
CA LYS A 136 5.51 -9.17 -24.09
C LYS A 136 6.72 -9.41 -25.00
N ASN A 137 7.85 -8.73 -24.73
CA ASN A 137 9.02 -8.74 -25.60
C ASN A 137 10.00 -9.89 -25.28
N TYR A 138 10.17 -10.25 -24.01
CA TYR A 138 11.16 -11.21 -23.53
C TYR A 138 10.55 -12.39 -22.76
N GLY A 139 9.22 -12.40 -22.55
CA GLY A 139 8.58 -13.37 -21.67
C GLY A 139 8.61 -14.79 -22.21
N ASP A 140 9.24 -15.67 -21.44
CA ASP A 140 9.22 -17.10 -21.68
C ASP A 140 7.88 -17.70 -21.27
N ASN A 141 7.45 -18.72 -22.01
CA ASN A 141 6.28 -19.50 -21.62
C ASN A 141 6.67 -20.45 -20.49
N SER A 142 5.95 -20.38 -19.38
CA SER A 142 6.06 -21.43 -18.37
C SER A 142 5.43 -22.72 -18.92
N GLY A 143 6.04 -23.87 -18.65
CA GLY A 143 5.50 -25.18 -19.04
C GLY A 143 4.11 -25.44 -18.45
N SER A 144 3.49 -26.55 -18.82
CA SER A 144 2.16 -26.92 -18.29
C SER A 144 2.21 -27.08 -16.76
N ILE A 145 1.47 -26.22 -16.04
CA ILE A 145 1.28 -26.34 -14.59
C ILE A 145 -0.06 -27.01 -14.33
N ASN A 146 -0.08 -27.97 -13.41
CA ASN A 146 -1.31 -28.64 -12.98
C ASN A 146 -2.17 -27.67 -12.17
N ASN A 147 -3.25 -27.18 -12.79
CA ASN A 147 -4.22 -26.33 -12.12
C ASN A 147 -5.00 -27.12 -11.07
N LYS A 148 -4.91 -26.68 -9.81
CA LYS A 148 -5.71 -27.20 -8.69
C LYS A 148 -6.67 -26.11 -8.24
N ASP A 149 -7.52 -25.66 -9.15
CA ASP A 149 -8.47 -24.61 -8.84
C ASP A 149 -9.55 -25.14 -7.88
N TYR A 150 -9.89 -24.34 -6.88
CA TYR A 150 -11.10 -24.51 -6.09
C TYR A 150 -11.76 -23.14 -6.01
N ILE A 151 -13.09 -23.15 -6.01
CA ILE A 151 -13.89 -21.93 -6.06
C ILE A 151 -14.26 -21.58 -4.60
N PRO A 152 -13.65 -20.54 -3.99
CA PRO A 152 -14.10 -20.04 -2.70
C PRO A 152 -15.48 -19.40 -2.83
N GLU A 153 -16.36 -19.64 -1.85
CA GLU A 153 -17.66 -18.95 -1.76
C GLU A 153 -17.43 -17.53 -1.24
N TYR A 154 -17.26 -16.56 -2.16
CA TYR A 154 -16.80 -15.21 -1.82
C TYR A 154 -17.63 -14.51 -0.76
N ASP A 155 -18.96 -14.50 -0.88
CA ASP A 155 -19.83 -13.76 0.05
C ASP A 155 -19.68 -14.23 1.50
N LYS A 156 -19.33 -15.50 1.72
CA LYS A 156 -19.09 -16.06 3.06
C LYS A 156 -17.68 -15.79 3.59
N LEU A 157 -16.74 -15.49 2.71
CA LEU A 157 -15.31 -15.33 3.03
C LEU A 157 -14.81 -13.90 2.86
N LYS A 158 -15.70 -12.99 2.44
CA LYS A 158 -15.35 -11.60 2.14
C LYS A 158 -14.77 -10.90 3.36
N VAL A 159 -13.68 -10.19 3.13
CA VAL A 159 -13.08 -9.31 4.12
C VAL A 159 -13.46 -7.89 3.74
N ASP A 160 -14.36 -7.29 4.51
CA ASP A 160 -14.81 -5.92 4.36
C ASP A 160 -14.79 -5.16 5.69
N GLN A 161 -15.40 -3.97 5.72
CA GLN A 161 -15.44 -3.13 6.92
C GLN A 161 -16.04 -3.87 8.12
N SER A 162 -17.14 -4.58 7.93
CA SER A 162 -17.82 -5.32 9.00
C SER A 162 -16.95 -6.44 9.53
N PHE A 163 -16.29 -7.21 8.64
CA PHE A 163 -15.33 -8.24 9.05
C PHE A 163 -14.21 -7.67 9.94
N ILE A 164 -13.63 -6.54 9.56
CA ILE A 164 -12.53 -5.93 10.33
C ILE A 164 -13.03 -5.34 11.66
N ALA A 165 -14.24 -4.75 11.67
CA ALA A 165 -14.90 -4.28 12.89
C ALA A 165 -15.12 -5.42 13.90
N ASP A 166 -15.64 -6.55 13.43
CA ASP A 166 -15.93 -7.73 14.25
C ASP A 166 -14.65 -8.39 14.77
N LYS A 167 -13.64 -8.54 13.91
CA LYS A 167 -12.30 -9.02 14.29
C LYS A 167 -11.72 -8.21 15.45
N ASN A 168 -11.91 -6.88 15.41
CA ASN A 168 -11.42 -5.96 16.44
C ASN A 168 -12.41 -5.75 17.60
N LYS A 169 -13.61 -6.32 17.51
CA LYS A 169 -14.71 -6.16 18.47
C LYS A 169 -15.05 -4.67 18.70
N LEU A 170 -15.13 -3.87 17.63
CA LEU A 170 -15.31 -2.41 17.73
C LEU A 170 -16.64 -1.99 18.39
N TYR A 171 -17.61 -2.90 18.45
CA TYR A 171 -18.83 -2.73 19.24
C TYR A 171 -18.60 -2.64 20.76
N LYS A 172 -17.44 -3.12 21.25
CA LYS A 172 -17.05 -3.12 22.67
C LYS A 172 -15.70 -2.44 22.93
N LYS A 173 -14.75 -2.56 22.00
CA LYS A 173 -13.41 -1.98 22.09
C LYS A 173 -13.32 -0.74 21.21
N LEU A 174 -12.95 0.40 21.78
CA LEU A 174 -12.84 1.67 21.03
C LEU A 174 -11.45 1.86 20.38
N PHE A 175 -10.77 0.77 20.00
CA PHE A 175 -9.44 0.80 19.41
C PHE A 175 -9.16 -0.46 18.58
N PHE A 176 -8.19 -0.36 17.66
CA PHE A 176 -7.75 -1.48 16.82
C PHE A 176 -6.62 -2.30 17.47
N SER A 177 -6.60 -3.59 17.20
CA SER A 177 -5.60 -4.52 17.73
C SER A 177 -4.21 -4.27 17.16
N SER A 178 -4.14 -3.82 15.89
CA SER A 178 -2.90 -3.50 15.16
C SER A 178 -3.08 -2.29 14.23
N GLU A 179 -1.97 -1.68 13.82
CA GLU A 179 -1.95 -0.64 12.79
C GLU A 179 -2.39 -1.18 11.42
N SER A 180 -2.04 -2.43 11.09
CA SER A 180 -2.51 -3.08 9.86
C SER A 180 -4.04 -3.24 9.80
N ASP A 181 -4.69 -3.52 10.93
CA ASP A 181 -6.15 -3.60 10.98
C ASP A 181 -6.79 -2.20 10.83
N LEU A 182 -6.20 -1.17 11.43
CA LEU A 182 -6.60 0.23 11.25
C LEU A 182 -6.45 0.67 9.78
N GLU A 183 -5.29 0.41 9.16
CA GLU A 183 -5.03 0.70 7.73
C GLU A 183 -6.06 0.02 6.83
N THR A 184 -6.29 -1.28 7.05
CA THR A 184 -7.28 -2.06 6.28
C THR A 184 -8.68 -1.45 6.40
N PHE A 185 -9.09 -1.10 7.62
CA PHE A 185 -10.40 -0.52 7.89
C PHE A 185 -10.57 0.83 7.18
N ILE A 186 -9.57 1.71 7.26
CA ILE A 186 -9.56 3.00 6.56
C ILE A 186 -9.69 2.77 5.06
N ILE A 187 -8.84 1.91 4.47
CA ILE A 187 -8.88 1.63 3.02
C ILE A 187 -10.26 1.16 2.57
N PHE A 188 -10.93 0.28 3.31
CA PHE A 188 -12.28 -0.15 2.97
C PHE A 188 -13.33 0.95 3.09
N CYS A 189 -13.25 1.78 4.14
CA CYS A 189 -14.15 2.93 4.26
C CYS A 189 -13.97 3.89 3.08
N LEU A 190 -12.73 4.08 2.61
CA LEU A 190 -12.43 4.98 1.51
C LEU A 190 -12.93 4.50 0.13
N LYS A 191 -13.29 3.23 -0.01
CA LYS A 191 -13.93 2.70 -1.24
C LYS A 191 -15.40 3.08 -1.37
N ASN A 192 -16.04 3.59 -0.31
CA ASN A 192 -17.45 3.97 -0.32
C ASN A 192 -17.62 5.44 0.11
N GLN A 193 -17.92 6.32 -0.85
CA GLN A 193 -18.11 7.76 -0.61
C GLN A 193 -19.25 8.09 0.37
N LYS A 194 -20.21 7.16 0.56
CA LYS A 194 -21.32 7.33 1.53
C LYS A 194 -20.91 6.97 2.97
N ASN A 195 -19.69 6.49 3.18
CA ASN A 195 -19.22 6.10 4.50
C ASN A 195 -18.91 7.32 5.38
N ILE A 196 -19.33 7.30 6.64
CA ILE A 196 -19.12 8.43 7.57
C ILE A 196 -17.62 8.69 7.79
N THR A 197 -16.79 7.63 7.84
CA THR A 197 -15.32 7.72 7.93
C THR A 197 -14.75 8.44 6.71
N TYR A 198 -15.29 8.17 5.51
CA TYR A 198 -14.90 8.87 4.28
C TYR A 198 -15.18 10.37 4.42
N THR A 199 -16.40 10.73 4.81
CA THR A 199 -16.79 12.14 4.99
C THR A 199 -15.93 12.83 6.04
N SER A 200 -15.69 12.17 7.17
CA SER A 200 -14.86 12.68 8.26
C SER A 200 -13.43 12.95 7.81
N LEU A 201 -12.79 12.02 7.09
CA LEU A 201 -11.44 12.25 6.56
C LEU A 201 -11.44 13.32 5.47
N ASN A 202 -12.43 13.33 4.57
CA ASN A 202 -12.52 14.34 3.51
C ASN A 202 -12.56 15.76 4.09
N ASN A 203 -13.33 15.96 5.17
CA ASN A 203 -13.43 17.25 5.85
C ASN A 203 -12.09 17.71 6.43
N ILE A 204 -11.29 16.78 6.98
CA ILE A 204 -9.94 17.10 7.47
C ILE A 204 -9.00 17.43 6.31
N LEU A 205 -9.06 16.70 5.20
CA LEU A 205 -8.18 16.94 4.05
C LEU A 205 -8.51 18.25 3.33
N ASN A 206 -9.79 18.61 3.22
CA ASN A 206 -10.29 19.81 2.54
C ASN A 206 -9.95 21.14 3.23
N ILE A 207 -9.24 21.13 4.36
CA ILE A 207 -8.60 22.34 4.91
C ILE A 207 -7.58 22.94 3.93
N TYR A 208 -7.08 22.12 3.00
CA TYR A 208 -6.18 22.53 1.94
C TYR A 208 -6.93 22.59 0.61
N SER A 209 -6.68 23.66 -0.16
CA SER A 209 -7.39 23.91 -1.41
C SER A 209 -7.19 22.77 -2.42
N GLY A 210 -8.30 22.36 -3.04
CA GLY A 210 -8.33 21.30 -4.06
C GLY A 210 -7.95 19.91 -3.55
N ASN A 211 -8.13 19.63 -2.25
CA ASN A 211 -7.73 18.37 -1.62
C ASN A 211 -8.87 17.35 -1.44
N ASP A 212 -9.84 17.33 -2.38
CA ASP A 212 -11.01 16.46 -2.29
C ASP A 212 -10.67 14.99 -2.58
N LEU A 213 -11.12 14.10 -1.70
CA LEU A 213 -11.00 12.65 -1.85
C LEU A 213 -11.67 12.11 -3.10
N ASN A 214 -12.75 12.73 -3.59
CA ASN A 214 -13.47 12.25 -4.77
C ASN A 214 -12.58 12.20 -6.03
N ASN A 215 -11.59 13.10 -6.09
CA ASN A 215 -10.67 13.25 -7.21
C ASN A 215 -9.27 12.69 -6.90
N SER A 216 -9.18 11.83 -5.89
CA SER A 216 -7.90 11.32 -5.38
C SER A 216 -7.67 9.86 -5.74
N THR A 217 -6.41 9.52 -6.03
CA THR A 217 -5.93 8.15 -6.10
C THR A 217 -5.34 7.74 -4.76
N ILE A 218 -5.86 6.65 -4.19
CA ILE A 218 -5.45 6.13 -2.89
C ILE A 218 -4.53 4.93 -3.10
N TYR A 219 -3.36 4.98 -2.48
CA TYR A 219 -2.37 3.93 -2.41
C TYR A 219 -2.22 3.48 -0.97
N ASN A 220 -1.83 2.22 -0.80
CA ASN A 220 -1.32 1.70 0.46
C ASN A 220 -0.03 0.92 0.14
N GLN A 221 0.92 0.89 1.07
CA GLN A 221 2.26 0.36 0.82
C GLN A 221 2.96 1.05 -0.38
N PHE A 222 2.72 2.36 -0.55
CA PHE A 222 3.41 3.16 -1.56
C PHE A 222 4.82 3.45 -1.05
N ILE A 223 5.82 3.27 -1.91
CA ILE A 223 7.23 3.39 -1.52
C ILE A 223 7.76 4.72 -2.03
N PHE A 224 8.14 5.60 -1.12
CA PHE A 224 8.85 6.83 -1.44
C PHE A 224 10.34 6.54 -1.67
N GLY A 225 10.91 7.22 -2.66
CA GLY A 225 12.23 6.86 -3.20
C GLY A 225 12.23 5.38 -3.62
N ASN A 226 13.15 4.60 -3.05
CA ASN A 226 13.28 3.17 -3.32
C ASN A 226 13.14 2.28 -2.08
N ALA A 227 12.87 2.81 -0.89
CA ALA A 227 12.98 2.02 0.34
C ALA A 227 12.01 2.38 1.47
N TYR A 228 11.20 3.44 1.32
CA TYR A 228 10.35 3.89 2.41
C TYR A 228 8.86 3.68 2.13
N PRO A 229 8.28 2.54 2.57
CA PRO A 229 6.85 2.32 2.46
C PRO A 229 6.10 3.26 3.41
N SER A 230 4.98 3.79 2.92
CA SER A 230 4.01 4.57 3.69
C SER A 230 2.72 3.78 3.83
N ASP A 231 2.04 3.96 4.97
CA ASP A 231 0.79 3.24 5.26
C ASP A 231 -0.28 3.59 4.22
N ILE A 232 -0.62 4.87 4.09
CA ILE A 232 -1.60 5.34 3.11
C ILE A 232 -1.11 6.63 2.44
N VAL A 233 -1.17 6.65 1.11
CA VAL A 233 -0.88 7.85 0.31
C VAL A 233 -2.08 8.20 -0.55
N ILE A 234 -2.54 9.44 -0.43
CA ILE A 234 -3.70 9.96 -1.17
C ILE A 234 -3.22 11.08 -2.08
N LEU A 235 -3.21 10.82 -3.38
CA LEU A 235 -2.73 11.74 -4.40
C LEU A 235 -3.90 12.35 -5.17
N ASN A 236 -3.94 13.68 -5.26
CA ASN A 236 -4.73 14.36 -6.28
C ASN A 236 -3.83 15.28 -7.11
N LYS A 237 -4.44 16.12 -7.95
CA LYS A 237 -3.72 17.02 -8.87
C LYS A 237 -2.78 17.98 -8.12
N ASN A 238 -3.21 18.48 -6.95
CA ASN A 238 -2.53 19.57 -6.25
C ASN A 238 -1.81 19.09 -4.99
N ASN A 239 -2.29 18.02 -4.37
CA ASN A 239 -1.88 17.58 -3.04
C ASN A 239 -1.37 16.13 -3.03
N ILE A 240 -0.36 15.91 -2.21
CA ILE A 240 0.13 14.60 -1.77
C ILE A 240 -0.15 14.51 -0.28
N ASN A 241 -1.08 13.65 0.11
CA ASN A 241 -1.36 13.41 1.53
C ASN A 241 -0.74 12.09 1.94
N ILE A 242 0.12 12.13 2.93
CA ILE A 242 0.88 11.00 3.44
C ILE A 242 0.38 10.76 4.85
N LEU A 243 -0.24 9.60 5.07
CA LEU A 243 -0.86 9.23 6.32
C LEU A 243 0.01 8.17 6.97
N GLU A 244 0.52 8.49 8.15
CA GLU A 244 1.24 7.57 9.04
C GLU A 244 0.31 7.21 10.19
N LEU A 245 0.12 5.92 10.45
CA LEU A 245 -0.89 5.43 11.38
C LEU A 245 -0.23 4.93 12.67
N LYS A 246 -0.73 5.39 13.81
CA LYS A 246 -0.39 4.83 15.13
C LYS A 246 -1.66 4.36 15.83
N LYS A 247 -1.69 3.09 16.21
CA LYS A 247 -2.90 2.51 16.83
C LYS A 247 -3.19 3.06 18.24
N THR A 248 -2.23 3.70 18.90
CA THR A 248 -2.38 4.29 20.24
C THR A 248 -2.26 5.80 20.20
N GLY A 249 -2.53 6.45 21.34
CA GLY A 249 -2.13 7.84 21.56
C GLY A 249 -0.61 7.97 21.58
N LEU A 250 -0.14 9.22 21.53
CA LEU A 250 1.29 9.55 21.54
C LEU A 250 1.89 9.35 22.93
N LYS A 251 2.94 8.55 22.99
CA LYS A 251 3.74 8.32 24.20
C LYS A 251 5.18 8.77 23.96
N LYS A 252 5.88 9.15 25.03
CA LYS A 252 7.25 9.68 24.97
C LYS A 252 8.25 8.71 24.31
N ASP A 253 8.09 7.41 24.53
CA ASP A 253 8.90 6.35 23.94
C ASP A 253 8.71 6.21 22.42
N MET A 254 7.57 6.65 21.88
CA MET A 254 7.29 6.64 20.43
C MET A 254 7.96 7.80 19.69
N ILE A 255 8.38 8.86 20.39
CA ILE A 255 8.87 10.10 19.77
C ILE A 255 10.05 9.84 18.84
N SER A 256 11.06 9.06 19.27
CA SER A 256 12.22 8.78 18.41
C SER A 256 11.85 8.07 17.11
N THR A 257 10.82 7.23 17.13
CA THR A 257 10.31 6.55 15.93
C THR A 257 9.61 7.55 15.00
N ILE A 258 8.75 8.40 15.54
CA ILE A 258 8.02 9.42 14.78
C ILE A 258 8.98 10.44 14.16
N GLU A 259 10.01 10.85 14.89
CA GLU A 259 11.06 11.73 14.37
C GLU A 259 11.79 11.14 13.16
N LYS A 260 12.11 9.85 13.22
CA LYS A 260 12.71 9.13 12.08
C LYS A 260 11.75 9.09 10.90
N GLU A 261 10.46 8.88 11.13
CA GLU A 261 9.42 8.92 10.08
C GLU A 261 9.35 10.32 9.46
N ILE A 262 9.30 11.38 10.28
CA ILE A 262 9.33 12.78 9.82
C ILE A 262 10.56 13.05 8.95
N ILE A 263 11.77 12.68 9.38
CA ILE A 263 12.99 12.89 8.58
C ILE A 263 12.88 12.18 7.22
N LYS A 264 12.46 10.91 7.23
CA LYS A 264 12.31 10.13 6.00
C LYS A 264 11.29 10.76 5.07
N TYR A 265 10.15 11.15 5.59
CA TYR A 265 9.10 11.82 4.84
C TYR A 265 9.55 13.15 4.26
N CYS A 266 10.20 14.00 5.06
CA CYS A 266 10.80 15.25 4.61
C CYS A 266 11.93 15.05 3.59
N THR A 267 12.53 13.88 3.48
CA THR A 267 13.65 13.64 2.54
C THR A 267 13.18 12.92 1.27
N TYR A 268 12.53 11.77 1.42
CA TYR A 268 12.19 10.88 0.30
C TYR A 268 10.96 11.34 -0.49
N SER A 269 9.99 11.99 0.15
CA SER A 269 8.79 12.45 -0.57
C SER A 269 9.07 13.66 -1.48
N LEU A 270 10.13 14.42 -1.21
CA LEU A 270 10.53 15.58 -2.03
C LEU A 270 10.98 15.18 -3.42
N TYR A 271 11.73 14.09 -3.49
CA TYR A 271 12.49 13.67 -4.66
C TYR A 271 12.04 12.30 -5.18
N SER A 272 10.84 11.84 -4.79
CA SER A 272 10.34 10.57 -5.29
C SER A 272 9.86 10.75 -6.73
N ASP A 273 10.62 10.21 -7.68
CA ASP A 273 10.28 10.14 -9.11
C ASP A 273 8.98 9.39 -9.40
N ARG A 274 8.48 8.65 -8.40
CA ARG A 274 7.24 7.89 -8.46
C ARG A 274 6.01 8.78 -8.25
N LEU A 275 6.21 9.98 -7.71
CA LEU A 275 5.19 11.02 -7.58
C LEU A 275 5.17 11.83 -8.88
N GLY A 276 3.99 12.17 -9.36
CA GLY A 276 3.85 13.03 -10.53
C GLY A 276 4.53 14.40 -10.35
N THR A 277 4.71 15.14 -11.45
CA THR A 277 5.46 16.41 -11.45
C THR A 277 4.63 17.62 -11.03
N ASN A 278 3.32 17.49 -10.83
CA ASN A 278 2.40 18.63 -10.80
C ASN A 278 1.89 19.01 -9.40
N GLN A 279 2.18 18.23 -8.37
CA GLN A 279 1.69 18.54 -7.02
C GLN A 279 2.51 19.67 -6.38
N THR A 280 1.79 20.70 -5.96
CA THR A 280 2.31 21.92 -5.35
C THR A 280 2.38 21.86 -3.82
N GLN A 281 1.68 20.89 -3.22
CA GLN A 281 1.57 20.75 -1.78
C GLN A 281 1.75 19.30 -1.30
N ILE A 282 2.50 19.13 -0.21
CA ILE A 282 2.72 17.84 0.46
C ILE A 282 2.28 17.97 1.93
N ASN A 283 1.38 17.10 2.36
CA ASN A 283 0.77 17.10 3.68
C ASN A 283 1.12 15.78 4.38
N PHE A 284 1.75 15.88 5.55
CA PHE A 284 2.03 14.74 6.40
C PHE A 284 1.04 14.71 7.56
N PHE A 285 0.27 13.64 7.62
CA PHE A 285 -0.75 13.41 8.62
C PHE A 285 -0.33 12.25 9.52
N LEU A 286 -0.10 12.54 10.80
CA LEU A 286 0.09 11.52 11.81
C LEU A 286 -1.26 11.21 12.45
N ILE A 287 -1.83 10.05 12.14
CA ILE A 287 -3.11 9.59 12.66
C ILE A 287 -2.89 8.77 13.92
N VAL A 288 -3.41 9.23 15.06
CA VAL A 288 -3.21 8.63 16.40
C VAL A 288 -4.54 8.41 17.10
N LEU A 289 -4.60 7.48 18.07
CA LEU A 289 -5.80 7.35 18.89
C LEU A 289 -5.97 8.62 19.75
N LYS A 290 -7.21 9.08 19.88
CA LYS A 290 -7.60 10.20 20.76
C LYS A 290 -7.07 9.98 22.19
N ASP A 291 -6.23 10.91 22.66
CA ASP A 291 -5.58 10.86 23.97
C ASP A 291 -5.21 12.29 24.42
N GLU A 292 -5.36 12.60 25.70
CA GLU A 292 -5.04 13.95 26.24
C GLU A 292 -3.56 14.30 26.09
N ASN A 293 -2.66 13.31 26.13
CA ASN A 293 -1.22 13.51 25.99
C ASN A 293 -0.83 14.02 24.61
N ASN A 294 -1.65 13.77 23.57
CA ASN A 294 -1.36 14.22 22.21
C ASN A 294 -1.18 15.75 22.14
N ILE A 295 -1.98 16.50 22.91
CA ILE A 295 -1.89 17.97 22.98
C ILE A 295 -0.50 18.42 23.43
N SER A 296 0.05 17.74 24.44
CA SER A 296 1.36 18.10 25.01
C SER A 296 2.52 17.85 24.03
N LEU A 297 2.40 16.84 23.17
CA LEU A 297 3.45 16.43 22.23
C LEU A 297 3.31 17.06 20.85
N LYS A 298 2.13 17.61 20.53
CA LYS A 298 1.83 18.20 19.22
C LYS A 298 2.81 19.30 18.84
N LYS A 299 2.97 20.31 19.70
CA LYS A 299 3.85 21.46 19.42
C LYS A 299 5.28 21.01 19.18
N TYR A 300 5.78 20.05 19.96
CA TYR A 300 7.10 19.49 19.78
C TYR A 300 7.29 18.87 18.39
N LEU A 301 6.34 18.05 17.93
CA LEU A 301 6.42 17.39 16.62
C LEU A 301 6.27 18.39 15.47
N GLU A 302 5.41 19.41 15.61
CA GLU A 302 5.28 20.51 14.65
C GLU A 302 6.59 21.30 14.52
N ASP A 303 7.22 21.66 15.64
CA ASP A 303 8.51 22.36 15.67
C ASP A 303 9.63 21.48 15.06
N TYR A 304 9.63 20.18 15.39
CA TYR A 304 10.59 19.22 14.83
C TYR A 304 10.41 19.08 13.31
N PHE A 305 9.18 18.96 12.83
CA PHE A 305 8.87 18.92 11.40
C PHE A 305 9.35 20.18 10.68
N GLN A 306 9.02 21.37 11.20
CA GLN A 306 9.42 22.63 10.59
C GLN A 306 10.95 22.78 10.53
N LYS A 307 11.66 22.35 11.58
CA LYS A 307 13.13 22.36 11.57
C LYS A 307 13.72 21.44 10.49
N ASN A 308 13.08 20.31 10.21
CA ASN A 308 13.56 19.37 9.17
C ASN A 308 13.21 19.84 7.76
N ILE A 309 12.03 20.45 7.56
CA ILE A 309 11.65 20.94 6.24
C ILE A 309 12.51 22.14 5.80
N ASN A 310 12.84 23.04 6.73
CA ASN A 310 13.72 24.18 6.47
C ASN A 310 15.12 23.77 6.04
N LYS A 311 15.56 22.55 6.39
CA LYS A 311 16.86 22.01 5.95
C LYS A 311 16.81 21.39 4.56
N THR A 312 15.63 21.04 4.05
CA THR A 312 15.48 20.13 2.92
C THR A 312 14.82 20.76 1.68
N SER A 313 14.03 21.83 1.78
CA SER A 313 13.39 22.42 0.58
C SER A 313 12.83 23.83 0.74
N ASN A 314 12.97 24.64 -0.34
CA ASN A 314 12.20 25.87 -0.60
C ASN A 314 11.13 25.70 -1.70
N PHE A 315 10.92 24.48 -2.22
CA PHE A 315 10.27 24.27 -3.53
C PHE A 315 8.77 23.98 -3.51
N LYS A 316 8.22 23.46 -2.40
CA LYS A 316 6.78 23.16 -2.28
C LYS A 316 6.23 23.61 -0.93
N LYS A 317 4.90 23.72 -0.84
CA LYS A 317 4.23 23.95 0.45
C LYS A 317 4.15 22.64 1.22
N TYR A 318 4.71 22.63 2.41
CA TYR A 318 4.69 21.47 3.30
C TYR A 318 3.85 21.76 4.52
N ASN A 319 3.06 20.77 4.94
CA ASN A 319 2.33 20.85 6.19
C ASN A 319 2.47 19.55 6.96
N PHE A 320 2.45 19.68 8.28
CA PHE A 320 2.33 18.57 9.21
C PHE A 320 1.09 18.77 10.06
N MET A 321 0.36 17.70 10.32
CA MET A 321 -0.81 17.71 11.18
C MET A 321 -0.96 16.39 11.92
N ILE A 322 -1.31 16.50 13.19
CA ILE A 322 -1.76 15.35 13.98
C ILE A 322 -3.28 15.28 13.87
N ILE A 323 -3.78 14.11 13.47
CA ILE A 323 -5.19 13.80 13.41
C ILE A 323 -5.47 12.75 14.47
N GLU A 324 -6.42 13.03 15.34
CA GLU A 324 -6.92 12.02 16.27
C GLU A 324 -8.05 11.23 15.65
N TYR A 325 -8.01 9.92 15.83
CA TYR A 325 -9.12 9.05 15.52
C TYR A 325 -9.79 8.53 16.81
N TYR A 326 -11.08 8.22 16.71
CA TYR A 326 -11.86 7.56 17.76
C TYR A 326 -12.98 6.73 17.13
N ILE A 327 -13.52 5.79 17.90
CA ILE A 327 -14.63 4.94 17.48
C ILE A 327 -15.92 5.42 18.14
N GLU A 328 -16.96 5.66 17.34
CA GLU A 328 -18.30 6.00 17.81
C GLU A 328 -19.33 5.27 16.97
N ASN A 329 -20.25 4.53 17.63
CA ASN A 329 -21.26 3.71 16.95
C ASN A 329 -20.66 2.78 15.87
N GLN A 330 -19.50 2.18 16.16
CA GLN A 330 -18.69 1.35 15.25
C GLN A 330 -18.12 2.08 14.01
N ASN A 331 -18.27 3.40 13.93
CA ASN A 331 -17.65 4.23 12.89
C ASN A 331 -16.30 4.76 13.37
N LEU A 332 -15.35 4.87 12.44
CA LEU A 332 -14.08 5.52 12.66
C LEU A 332 -14.22 7.00 12.30
N LEU A 333 -14.02 7.87 13.29
CA LEU A 333 -14.13 9.32 13.10
C LEU A 333 -12.78 9.97 13.35
N PHE A 334 -12.55 11.07 12.64
CA PHE A 334 -11.34 11.88 12.73
C PHE A 334 -11.65 13.27 13.26
N ARG A 335 -10.73 13.80 14.06
CA ARG A 335 -10.71 15.18 14.51
C ARG A 335 -9.29 15.72 14.47
N LYS A 336 -9.17 17.02 14.22
CA LYS A 336 -7.91 17.73 14.34
C LYS A 336 -7.58 17.93 15.83
N THR A 337 -6.34 17.66 16.22
CA THR A 337 -5.77 18.10 17.51
C THR A 337 -5.32 19.55 17.39
#